data_AF-A0A3D4XW47-F1
#
_entry.id   AF-A0A3D4XW47-F1
#
_cell.length_a   1.000
_cell.length_b   1.000
_cell.length_c   1.000
_cell.angle_alpha   90.00
_cell.angle_beta   90.00
_cell.angle_gamma   90.00
#
_symmetry.space_group_name_H-M   'P 1'
#
loop_
_entity.id
_entity.type
_entity.pdbx_description
1 polymer ?
#
loop_
_entity_poly.entity_id
_entity_poly.type
_entity_poly.pdbx_seq_one_letter_code
_entity_poly.pdbx_strand_id
1 'polypeptide(L)'
;MTRTKKYIVLFIFINIIFIFLLIYKQSLFTKASYEQQILEQQRNELREEEMTFTQQFYQLKNPKKINEYATKKLGMKKMSLQQAKKISPDGTNIMNDED
;
A
#
# COMPACT_ATOMS: atom_id res chain seq x y z
N MET A 1 -25.02 -43.79 -48.71
CA MET A 1 -23.70 -43.70 -48.03
C MET A 1 -23.16 -42.27 -47.84
N THR A 2 -23.78 -41.22 -48.40
CA THR A 2 -23.28 -39.83 -48.36
C THR A 2 -23.76 -39.00 -47.17
N ARG A 3 -24.92 -39.31 -46.59
CA ARG A 3 -25.48 -38.56 -45.44
C ARG A 3 -24.61 -38.71 -44.18
N THR A 4 -24.19 -39.94 -43.85
CA THR A 4 -23.32 -40.22 -42.70
C THR A 4 -21.98 -39.48 -42.80
N LYS A 5 -21.37 -39.44 -43.99
CA LYS A 5 -20.14 -38.68 -44.24
C LYS A 5 -20.31 -37.19 -43.97
N LYS A 6 -21.43 -36.57 -44.38
CA LYS A 6 -21.72 -35.15 -44.11
C LYS A 6 -21.83 -34.86 -42.61
N TYR A 7 -22.49 -35.74 -41.84
CA TYR A 7 -22.58 -35.58 -40.38
C TYR A 7 -21.23 -35.70 -39.69
N ILE A 8 -20.38 -36.63 -40.13
CA ILE A 8 -19.03 -36.78 -39.59
C ILE A 8 -18.19 -35.53 -39.86
N VAL A 9 -18.24 -34.99 -41.09
CA VAL A 9 -17.53 -33.75 -41.44
C VAL A 9 -18.05 -32.57 -40.62
N LEU A 10 -19.37 -32.42 -40.47
CA LEU A 10 -19.97 -31.37 -39.66
C LEU A 10 -19.56 -31.48 -38.19
N PHE A 11 -19.56 -32.71 -37.64
CA PHE A 11 -19.15 -32.97 -36.27
C PHE A 11 -17.67 -32.59 -36.05
N ILE A 12 -16.78 -32.98 -36.96
CA ILE A 12 -15.36 -32.62 -36.89
C ILE A 12 -15.20 -31.10 -36.94
N PHE A 13 -15.90 -30.43 -37.84
CA PHE A 13 -15.84 -28.97 -37.97
C PHE A 13 -16.28 -28.25 -36.69
N ILE A 14 -17.38 -28.69 -36.08
CA ILE A 14 -17.86 -28.16 -34.80
C ILE A 14 -16.81 -28.36 -33.71
N ASN A 15 -16.22 -29.55 -33.59
CA ASN A 15 -15.18 -29.83 -32.60
C ASN A 15 -13.94 -28.95 -32.78
N ILE A 16 -13.51 -28.71 -34.03
CA ILE A 16 -12.40 -27.80 -34.32
C ILE A 16 -12.74 -26.38 -33.83
N ILE A 17 -13.95 -25.88 -34.10
CA ILE A 17 -14.40 -24.57 -33.60
C ILE A 17 -14.38 -24.54 -32.06
N PHE A 18 -14.86 -25.58 -31.39
CA PHE A 18 -14.84 -25.67 -29.93
C PHE A 18 -13.42 -25.64 -29.37
N ILE A 19 -12.46 -26.32 -30.00
CA ILE A 19 -11.05 -26.29 -29.59
C ILE A 19 -10.49 -24.86 -29.69
N PHE A 20 -10.75 -24.16 -30.80
CA PHE A 20 -10.31 -22.77 -30.96
C PHE A 20 -10.93 -21.84 -29.92
N LEU A 21 -12.23 -21.98 -29.65
CA LEU A 21 -12.92 -21.21 -28.60
C LEU A 21 -12.34 -21.45 -27.21
N LEU A 22 -11.99 -22.71 -26.90
CA LEU A 22 -11.43 -23.07 -25.61
C LEU A 22 -10.03 -22.47 -25.43
N ILE A 23 -9.18 -22.56 -26.46
CA ILE A 23 -7.84 -21.95 -26.47
C ILE A 23 -7.95 -20.42 -26.33
N TYR A 24 -8.87 -19.79 -27.08
CA TYR A 24 -9.07 -18.34 -27.01
C TYR A 24 -9.49 -17.88 -25.61
N LYS A 25 -10.46 -18.57 -25.01
CA LYS A 25 -10.90 -18.30 -23.63
C LYS A 25 -9.75 -18.47 -22.64
N GLN A 26 -8.98 -19.53 -22.76
CA GLN A 26 -7.86 -19.80 -21.87
C GLN A 26 -6.77 -18.73 -22.00
N SER A 27 -6.45 -18.30 -23.22
CA SER A 27 -5.51 -17.22 -23.48
C SER A 27 -5.95 -15.90 -22.85
N LEU A 28 -7.23 -15.53 -23.00
CA LEU A 28 -7.81 -14.36 -22.34
C LEU A 28 -7.71 -14.46 -20.82
N PHE A 29 -8.03 -15.61 -20.25
CA PHE A 29 -7.96 -15.83 -18.82
C PHE A 29 -6.51 -15.71 -18.31
N THR A 30 -5.55 -16.36 -18.96
CA THR A 30 -4.13 -16.27 -18.60
C THR A 30 -3.62 -14.83 -18.65
N LYS A 31 -4.01 -14.06 -19.68
CA LYS A 31 -3.63 -12.65 -19.78
C LYS A 31 -4.19 -11.84 -18.61
N ALA A 32 -5.48 -11.99 -18.31
CA ALA A 32 -6.11 -11.29 -17.20
C ALA A 32 -5.50 -11.68 -15.85
N SER A 33 -5.18 -12.96 -15.64
CA SER A 33 -4.51 -13.43 -14.43
C SER A 33 -3.10 -12.85 -14.29
N TYR A 34 -2.35 -12.73 -15.38
CA TYR A 34 -1.03 -12.13 -15.36
C TYR A 34 -1.08 -10.63 -15.03
N GLU A 35 -2.01 -9.89 -15.64
CA GLU A 35 -2.23 -8.48 -15.31
C GLU A 35 -2.64 -8.31 -13.82
N GLN A 36 -3.49 -9.18 -13.30
CA GLN A 36 -3.83 -9.18 -11.87
C GLN A 36 -2.60 -9.44 -10.98
N GLN A 37 -1.74 -10.40 -11.33
CA GLN A 37 -0.53 -10.69 -10.55
C GLN A 37 0.42 -9.49 -10.53
N ILE A 38 0.59 -8.80 -11.67
CA ILE A 38 1.41 -7.57 -11.72
C ILE A 38 0.83 -6.50 -10.80
N LEU A 39 -0.48 -6.26 -10.87
CA LEU A 39 -1.14 -5.25 -10.02
C LEU A 39 -1.04 -5.61 -8.54
N GLU A 40 -1.17 -6.89 -8.20
CA GLU A 40 -1.01 -7.36 -6.82
C GLU A 40 0.43 -7.17 -6.32
N GLN A 41 1.43 -7.44 -7.17
CA GLN A 41 2.83 -7.19 -6.84
C GLN A 41 3.08 -5.70 -6.60
N GLN A 42 2.65 -4.82 -7.52
CA GLN A 42 2.81 -3.38 -7.38
C GLN A 42 2.13 -2.83 -6.11
N ARG A 43 0.95 -3.35 -5.78
CA ARG A 43 0.25 -3.00 -4.54
C ARG A 43 1.07 -3.41 -3.31
N ASN A 44 1.66 -4.59 -3.32
CA ASN A 44 2.46 -5.08 -2.21
C ASN A 44 3.75 -4.26 -2.03
N GLU A 45 4.41 -3.90 -3.13
CA GLU A 45 5.58 -3.00 -3.13
C GLU A 45 5.23 -1.63 -2.51
N LEU A 46 4.14 -0.99 -2.96
CA LEU A 46 3.68 0.29 -2.39
C LEU A 46 3.36 0.19 -0.89
N ARG A 47 2.76 -0.93 -0.46
CA ARG A 47 2.43 -1.16 0.94
C ARG A 47 3.68 -1.33 1.80
N GLU A 48 4.70 -2.00 1.27
CA GLU A 48 5.99 -2.14 1.95
C GLU A 48 6.70 -0.78 2.08
N GLU A 49 6.66 0.05 1.04
CA GLU A 49 7.16 1.43 1.09
C GLU A 49 6.41 2.26 2.14
N GLU A 50 5.07 2.22 2.15
CA GLU A 50 4.25 2.92 3.14
C GLU A 50 4.62 2.50 4.56
N MET A 51 4.79 1.19 4.80
CA MET A 51 5.18 0.66 6.11
C MET A 51 6.57 1.15 6.50
N THR A 52 7.50 1.19 5.56
CA THR A 52 8.87 1.68 5.75
C THR A 52 8.87 3.15 6.14
N PHE A 53 8.16 4.00 5.37
CA PHE A 53 8.02 5.43 5.69
C PHE A 53 7.33 5.65 7.03
N THR A 54 6.29 4.88 7.32
CA THR A 54 5.58 4.93 8.60
C THR A 54 6.54 4.61 9.75
N GLN A 55 7.34 3.56 9.61
CA GLN A 55 8.34 3.18 10.61
C GLN A 55 9.41 4.27 10.77
N GLN A 56 9.93 4.83 9.69
CA GLN A 56 10.89 5.95 9.71
C GLN A 56 10.29 7.17 10.41
N PHE A 57 9.04 7.51 10.08
CA PHE A 57 8.32 8.62 10.70
C PHE A 57 8.18 8.41 12.21
N TYR A 58 7.79 7.22 12.66
CA TYR A 58 7.72 6.92 14.10
C TYR A 58 9.10 6.92 14.78
N GLN A 59 10.15 6.49 14.08
CA GLN A 59 11.53 6.59 14.60
C GLN A 59 11.98 8.05 14.77
N LEU A 60 11.66 8.91 13.80
CA LEU A 60 11.95 10.34 13.84
C LEU A 60 11.13 11.06 14.91
N LYS A 61 9.85 10.70 15.05
CA LYS A 61 8.94 11.25 16.05
C LYS A 61 9.30 10.84 17.48
N ASN A 62 10.27 9.95 17.69
CA ASN A 62 10.63 9.46 19.02
C ASN A 62 11.16 10.60 19.92
N PRO A 63 10.34 11.10 20.87
CA PRO A 63 10.65 12.31 21.62
C PRO A 63 11.84 12.11 22.57
N LYS A 64 12.17 10.85 22.91
CA LYS A 64 13.38 10.51 23.67
C LYS A 64 14.65 10.79 22.85
N LYS A 65 14.71 10.33 21.60
CA LYS A 65 15.87 10.58 20.71
C LYS A 65 16.02 12.07 20.40
N ILE A 66 14.92 12.78 20.19
CA ILE A 66 14.92 14.24 19.99
C ILE A 66 15.46 14.95 21.22
N ASN A 67 14.97 14.62 22.43
CA ASN A 67 15.48 15.20 23.66
C ASN A 67 16.96 14.87 23.89
N GLU A 68 17.39 13.65 23.59
CA GLU A 68 18.77 13.23 23.77
C GLU A 68 19.72 13.97 22.81
N TYR A 69 19.30 14.18 21.55
CA TYR A 69 20.02 15.00 20.60
C TYR A 69 20.08 16.47 21.02
N ALA A 70 18.95 17.04 21.43
CA ALA A 70 18.85 18.42 21.89
C ALA A 70 19.74 18.68 23.12
N THR A 71 19.73 17.76 24.09
CA THR A 71 20.52 17.90 25.32
C THR A 71 22.01 17.63 25.11
N LYS A 72 22.37 16.56 24.39
CA LYS A 72 23.78 16.16 24.24
C LYS A 72 24.53 16.92 23.14
N LYS A 73 23.86 17.21 22.01
CA LYS A 73 24.54 17.76 20.81
C LYS A 73 24.31 19.26 20.64
N LEU A 74 23.15 19.76 21.06
CA LEU A 74 22.80 21.19 21.02
C LEU A 74 22.96 21.88 22.38
N GLY A 75 23.35 21.15 23.43
CA GLY A 75 23.55 21.72 24.78
C GLY A 75 22.28 22.28 25.43
N MET A 76 21.09 21.91 24.94
CA MET A 76 19.84 22.41 25.48
C MET A 76 19.57 21.81 26.86
N LYS A 77 19.13 22.63 27.83
CA LYS A 77 18.70 22.13 29.14
C LYS A 77 17.37 21.40 29.02
N LYS A 78 17.25 20.27 29.71
CA LYS A 78 16.01 19.49 29.81
C LYS A 78 14.97 20.33 30.58
N MET A 79 14.01 20.91 29.89
CA MET A 79 12.88 21.60 30.53
C MET A 79 11.84 20.58 30.99
N SER A 80 11.34 20.74 32.22
CA SER A 80 10.12 20.03 32.66
C SER A 80 8.92 20.61 31.92
N LEU A 81 7.95 19.78 31.53
CA LEU A 81 6.67 20.24 30.95
C LEU A 81 5.95 21.27 31.84
N GLN A 82 6.23 21.25 33.15
CA GLN A 82 5.73 22.23 34.12
C GLN A 82 6.34 23.64 33.95
N GLN A 83 7.50 23.75 33.29
CA GLN A 83 8.22 25.01 33.02
C GLN A 83 7.86 25.60 31.65
N ALA A 84 7.12 24.87 30.82
CA ALA A 84 6.68 25.36 29.52
C ALA A 84 5.48 26.29 29.74
N LYS A 85 5.72 27.60 29.63
CA LYS A 85 4.65 28.61 29.64
C LYS A 85 3.71 28.30 28.48
N LYS A 86 2.44 27.99 28.77
CA LYS A 86 1.43 27.67 27.75
C LYS A 86 1.14 28.94 26.95
N ILE A 87 1.73 29.07 25.76
CA ILE A 87 1.48 30.20 24.88
C ILE A 87 0.20 29.88 24.12
N SER A 88 -0.92 30.48 24.53
CA SER A 88 -2.14 30.48 23.72
C SER A 88 -1.87 31.21 22.40
N PRO A 89 -2.52 30.82 21.29
CA PRO A 89 -2.30 31.43 19.96
C PRO A 89 -2.66 32.93 19.87
N ASP A 90 -3.15 33.52 20.96
CA ASP A 90 -3.58 34.93 21.05
C ASP A 90 -2.63 35.83 21.87
N GLY A 91 -1.44 35.34 22.26
CA GLY A 91 -0.42 36.15 22.93
C GLY A 91 -0.73 36.57 24.38
N THR A 92 -1.87 36.15 24.94
CA THR A 92 -2.25 36.45 26.33
C THR A 92 -1.60 35.46 27.31
N ASN A 93 -0.76 35.97 28.20
CA ASN A 93 -0.21 35.21 29.33
C ASN A 93 -1.34 34.92 30.33
N ILE A 94 -1.77 33.67 30.43
CA ILE A 94 -2.58 33.22 31.56
C ILE A 94 -1.60 32.88 32.69
N MET A 95 -1.38 33.84 33.58
CA MET A 95 -0.85 33.57 34.93
C MET A 95 -1.91 32.71 35.63
N ASN A 96 -1.55 31.48 35.97
CA ASN A 96 -2.29 30.72 36.99
C ASN A 96 -1.88 31.32 38.34
N ASP A 97 -2.60 32.34 38.78
CA ASP A 97 -2.79 32.58 40.20
C ASP A 97 -4.02 31.76 40.60
N GLU A 98 -3.83 30.74 41.44
CA GLU A 98 -4.72 30.39 42.56
C GLU A 98 -4.18 29.15 43.29
N ASP A 99 -3.81 29.41 44.55
CA ASP A 99 -3.66 28.60 45.78
C ASP A 99 -3.70 27.06 45.74
#